data_AF-A0A8C7QRM1-F1
#
_entry.id   AF-A0A8C7QRM1-F1
#
_cell.length_a   1.000
_cell.length_b   1.000
_cell.length_c   1.000
_cell.angle_alpha   90.00
_cell.angle_beta   90.00
_cell.angle_gamma   90.00
#
_symmetry.space_group_name_H-M   'P 1'
#
loop_
_entity.id
_entity.type
_entity.pdbx_description
1 polymer ?
#
loop_
_entity_poly.entity_id
_entity_poly.type
_entity_poly.pdbx_seq_one_letter_code
_entity_poly.pdbx_strand_id
1 'polypeptide(L)' 'METADEDICRVCRSEGTPDKPLYHPCVCTGSIKFIHQECLVQWLKHSRKEYCELCKHRFAFTPSKYPSVALTL' A
#
# COMPACT_ATOMS: atom_id res chain seq x y z
N MET A 1 -24.38 -11.22 0.41
CA MET A 1 -22.97 -11.63 0.39
C MET A 1 -22.18 -10.35 0.44
N GLU A 2 -21.71 -9.96 1.62
CA GLU A 2 -20.75 -8.87 1.77
C GLU A 2 -19.43 -9.37 1.18
N THR A 3 -19.14 -8.98 -0.05
CA THR A 3 -17.77 -9.05 -0.56
C THR A 3 -17.01 -8.02 0.24
N ALA A 4 -16.41 -8.44 1.38
CA ALA A 4 -15.32 -7.70 1.96
C ALA A 4 -14.32 -7.52 0.81
N ASP A 5 -14.16 -6.29 0.34
CA ASP A 5 -13.19 -5.92 -0.68
C ASP A 5 -11.83 -6.26 -0.06
N GLU A 6 -11.36 -7.49 -0.29
CA GLU A 6 -10.12 -7.98 0.30
C GLU A 6 -9.02 -7.02 -0.13
N ASP A 7 -8.29 -6.49 0.85
CA ASP A 7 -7.19 -5.58 0.58
C ASP A 7 -6.16 -6.38 -0.24
N ILE A 8 -6.08 -6.09 -1.55
CA ILE A 8 -5.16 -6.75 -2.48
C ILE A 8 -4.15 -5.76 -3.05
N CYS A 9 -2.92 -6.22 -3.27
CA CYS A 9 -1.88 -5.41 -3.89
C CYS A 9 -2.26 -5.03 -5.33
N ARG A 10 -2.33 -3.73 -5.64
CA ARG A 10 -2.65 -3.24 -7.00
C ARG A 10 -1.65 -3.64 -8.09
N VAL A 11 -0.49 -4.17 -7.73
CA VAL A 11 0.55 -4.62 -8.67
C VAL A 11 0.49 -6.12 -8.90
N CYS A 12 0.59 -6.92 -7.84
CA CYS A 12 0.68 -8.38 -7.97
C CYS A 12 -0.66 -9.11 -7.80
N ARG A 13 -1.73 -8.40 -7.38
CA ARG A 13 -3.08 -8.96 -7.14
C ARG A 13 -3.09 -10.09 -6.10
N SER A 14 -2.22 -9.98 -5.09
CA SER A 14 -2.17 -10.89 -3.95
C SER A 14 -2.49 -10.14 -2.67
N GLU A 15 -3.07 -10.83 -1.71
CA GLU A 15 -3.38 -10.33 -0.37
C GLU A 15 -2.11 -9.92 0.39
N GLY A 16 -2.31 -9.16 1.47
CA GLY A 16 -1.26 -8.91 2.45
C GLY A 16 -1.07 -10.11 3.38
N THR A 17 0.18 -10.43 3.70
CA THR A 17 0.51 -11.41 4.74
C THR A 17 1.30 -10.74 5.86
N PRO A 18 1.46 -11.38 7.04
CA PRO A 18 2.30 -10.84 8.11
C PRO A 18 3.73 -10.53 7.66
N ASP A 19 4.33 -11.39 6.82
CA ASP A 19 5.66 -11.20 6.25
C ASP A 19 5.69 -10.20 5.08
N LYS A 20 4.57 -10.04 4.38
CA LYS A 20 4.44 -9.15 3.21
C LYS A 20 3.18 -8.30 3.33
N PRO A 21 3.16 -7.31 4.25
CA PRO A 21 1.97 -6.50 4.50
C PRO A 21 1.69 -5.52 3.37
N LEU A 22 0.44 -5.08 3.28
CA LEU A 22 -0.01 -4.03 2.38
C LEU A 22 0.11 -2.65 3.03
N TYR A 23 0.47 -1.67 2.22
CA TYR A 23 0.59 -0.27 2.60
C TYR A 23 -0.32 0.60 1.74
N HIS A 24 -0.59 1.80 2.23
CA HIS A 24 -1.39 2.83 1.55
C HIS A 24 -0.53 4.08 1.31
N PRO A 25 0.37 4.04 0.30
CA PRO A 25 1.44 5.01 0.16
C PRO A 25 0.99 6.33 -0.50
N CYS A 26 -0.31 6.48 -0.77
CA CYS A 26 -0.90 7.66 -1.35
C CYS A 26 -2.34 7.83 -0.88
N VAL A 27 -2.97 8.96 -1.21
CA VAL A 27 -4.33 9.32 -0.79
C VAL A 27 -5.45 8.66 -1.61
N CYS A 28 -5.12 7.66 -2.44
CA CYS A 28 -6.14 6.93 -3.19
C CYS A 28 -7.12 6.19 -2.24
N THR A 29 -8.34 5.99 -2.70
CA THR A 29 -9.41 5.28 -1.97
C THR A 29 -9.77 3.98 -2.66
N GLY A 30 -10.47 3.09 -1.96
CA GLY A 30 -10.79 1.74 -2.45
C GLY A 30 -9.57 0.85 -2.61
N SER A 31 -9.72 -0.27 -3.30
CA SER A 31 -8.71 -1.34 -3.43
C SER A 31 -7.41 -0.88 -4.08
N ILE A 32 -7.45 0.17 -4.92
CA ILE A 32 -6.25 0.67 -5.63
C ILE A 32 -5.22 1.36 -4.73
N LYS A 33 -5.59 1.65 -3.46
CA LYS A 33 -4.69 2.26 -2.48
C LYS A 33 -3.67 1.28 -1.92
N PHE A 34 -3.92 -0.02 -2.00
CA PHE A 34 -3.10 -1.05 -1.37
C PHE A 34 -1.97 -1.56 -2.26
N ILE A 35 -0.77 -1.64 -1.71
CA ILE A 35 0.42 -2.16 -2.41
C ILE A 35 1.44 -2.71 -1.42
N HIS A 36 2.13 -3.79 -1.78
CA HIS A 36 3.27 -4.26 -1.00
C HIS A 36 4.47 -3.31 -1.13
N GLN A 37 5.30 -3.22 -0.09
CA GLN A 37 6.52 -2.42 -0.12
C GLN A 37 7.44 -2.80 -1.29
N GLU A 38 7.71 -4.08 -1.47
CA GLU A 38 8.56 -4.57 -2.57
C GLU A 38 7.99 -4.22 -3.94
N CYS A 39 6.68 -4.39 -4.12
CA CYS A 39 5.99 -4.07 -5.37
C CYS A 39 6.07 -2.58 -5.68
N LEU A 40 5.92 -1.70 -4.68
CA LEU A 40 6.08 -0.26 -4.86
C LEU A 40 7.54 0.08 -5.22
N VAL A 41 8.53 -0.45 -4.50
CA VAL A 41 9.96 -0.19 -4.78
C VAL A 41 10.32 -0.62 -6.21
N GLN A 42 9.90 -1.82 -6.63
CA GLN A 42 10.12 -2.30 -8.00
C GLN A 42 9.43 -1.42 -9.04
N TRP A 43 8.19 -1.00 -8.77
CA TRP A 43 7.45 -0.11 -9.66
C TRP A 43 8.13 1.26 -9.80
N LEU A 44 8.59 1.87 -8.70
CA LEU A 44 9.29 3.15 -8.72
C LEU A 44 10.60 3.06 -9.52
N LYS A 45 11.36 1.97 -9.32
CA LYS A 45 12.61 1.72 -10.05
C LYS A 45 12.38 1.61 -11.55
N HIS A 46 11.33 0.92 -11.99
CA HIS A 46 11.01 0.76 -13.41
C HIS A 46 10.35 1.99 -14.03
N SER A 47 9.45 2.64 -13.30
CA SER A 47 8.68 3.79 -13.82
C SER A 47 9.48 5.09 -13.83
N ARG A 48 10.55 5.19 -13.01
CA ARG A 48 11.29 6.44 -12.75
C ARG A 48 10.39 7.57 -12.27
N LYS A 49 9.31 7.22 -11.55
CA LYS A 49 8.33 8.14 -10.97
C LYS A 49 8.43 8.12 -9.46
N GLU A 50 8.07 9.25 -8.83
CA GLU A 50 7.99 9.38 -7.37
C GLU A 50 6.55 9.69 -6.89
N TYR A 51 5.61 9.78 -7.83
CA TYR A 51 4.23 10.22 -7.61
C TYR A 51 3.23 9.18 -8.08
N CYS A 52 2.12 9.06 -7.36
CA CYS A 52 1.00 8.22 -7.77
C CYS A 52 0.45 8.70 -9.11
N GLU A 53 0.26 7.76 -10.04
CA GLU A 53 -0.23 8.09 -11.39
C GLU A 53 -1.68 8.59 -11.41
N LEU A 54 -2.47 8.26 -10.38
CA LEU A 54 -3.87 8.63 -10.25
C LEU A 54 -4.03 9.95 -9.49
N CYS A 55 -3.67 9.95 -8.20
CA CYS A 55 -3.90 11.11 -7.33
C CYS A 55 -2.75 12.15 -7.35
N LYS A 56 -1.65 11.87 -8.05
CA LYS A 56 -0.46 12.74 -8.15
C LYS A 56 0.24 13.06 -6.82
N HIS A 57 -0.19 12.44 -5.71
CA HIS A 57 0.50 12.56 -4.43
C HIS A 57 1.86 11.86 -4.49
N ARG A 58 2.89 12.45 -3.87
CA ARG A 58 4.19 11.80 -3.71
C ARG A 58 3.99 10.53 -2.90
N PHE A 59 4.56 9.40 -3.35
CA PHE A 59 4.49 8.18 -2.55
C PHE A 59 5.23 8.39 -1.23
N ALA A 60 4.57 8.04 -0.13
CA ALA A 60 5.16 8.07 1.20
C ALA A 60 4.88 6.74 1.91
N PHE A 61 5.93 6.12 2.43
CA PHE A 61 5.78 5.02 3.39
C PHE A 61 5.46 5.61 4.76
N THR A 62 4.30 6.25 4.89
CA THR A 62 3.80 6.55 6.22
C THR A 62 3.24 5.25 6.78
N PRO A 63 3.79 4.71 7.90
CA PRO A 63 3.04 3.71 8.64
C PRO A 63 1.68 4.33 8.92
N SER A 64 0.62 3.59 8.57
CA SER A 64 -0.74 4.01 8.85
C SER A 64 -0.83 4.56 10.25
N LYS A 65 -1.51 5.69 10.41
CA LYS A 65 -1.91 6.21 11.73
C LYS A 65 -3.00 5.30 12.34
N TYR A 66 -2.69 4.02 12.50
CA TYR A 66 -3.31 3.13 13.49
C TYR A 66 -2.28 2.86 14.58
N PRO A 67 -2.29 3.65 15.68
CA PRO A 67 -1.61 3.28 16.91
C PRO A 67 -2.41 2.15 17.57
N SER A 68 -2.15 0.90 17.18
CA SER A 68 -2.67 -0.24 17.93
C SER A 68 -1.80 -1.49 17.74
N VAL A 69 -0.53 -1.40 18.17
CA VAL A 69 0.21 -2.45 18.94
C VAL A 69 1.72 -2.34 18.71
N ALA A 70 2.41 -1.67 19.63
CA ALA A 70 3.83 -1.82 20.00
C ALA A 70 4.14 -0.73 21.04
N LEU A 71 3.62 -0.85 22.27
CA LEU A 71 4.29 -1.55 23.37
C LEU A 71 5.79 -1.18 23.43
N THR A 72 6.06 0.04 23.89
CA THR A 72 7.33 0.38 24.54
C THR A 72 7.04 0.45 26.03
N LEU A 73 7.64 -0.48 26.78
CA LEU A 73 7.74 -0.61 28.25
C LEU A 73 6.46 -0.95 29.03
#